data_AF-A0A8H3BF14-F1
#
_entry.id   AF-A0A8H3BF14-F1
#
_cell.length_a   1.000
_cell.length_b   1.000
_cell.length_c   1.000
_cell.angle_alpha   90.00
_cell.angle_beta   90.00
_cell.angle_gamma   90.00
#
_symmetry.space_group_name_H-M   'P 1'
#
loop_
_entity.id
_entity.type
_entity.pdbx_description
1 polymer ?
#
loop_
_entity_poly.entity_id
_entity_poly.type
_entity_poly.pdbx_seq_one_letter_code
_entity_poly.pdbx_strand_id
1 'polypeptide(L)'
;MADRNRAASSNSLKRLREVSPEAEDLGDVGEESQISTFSIDDEISCGICLGVLESPYTVIPCLHTFDKDCLVGWWQRNDTCPLCKTRATSGRHSFQLQAIVNHYDSKRPPHKRAHTDNAGAGQEAGKAEIYPFGVAPPAVVNQPQDHDEDEHEDEGFDEDNEDEDNDEDDGDRNVLVGGRIVFPCPACRPGHPSGYTCPTPIPEPTEAVKDSEAQDYLNGRRAIIEPARGNARIPFAEGLHNAPGAEHLFTAELKAEINHACEEHVACFRCSSYLPRNWPGRAQSICKGCGIATCEVFDQLGCPLGMMNRFLTPFNEAGNRTPPEILWERISGRHPRFFANRTEYQRFLDRLAANNITVNSVAQELLREAGHGEMDCFCSPCIASTLHHGFAENWRRKMENGEVPLPAQAPNLANCWYGRDCRTQSHNAGHAARLSHDCDPRPPNQAQQAPAPDPAPAPALVADQPNDQDPAQIAGPPQNPDPAPAPVP
;
A
#
# COMPACT_ATOMS: atom_id res chain seq x y z
N MET A 1 34.50 -59.19 9.88
CA MET A 1 33.41 -60.11 10.29
C MET A 1 32.12 -59.30 10.13
N ALA A 2 31.49 -59.19 8.96
CA ALA A 2 30.73 -60.21 8.22
C ALA A 2 29.70 -60.90 9.15
N ASP A 3 28.41 -61.00 8.87
CA ASP A 3 27.62 -60.68 7.69
C ASP A 3 26.12 -60.93 8.00
N ARG A 4 25.22 -60.34 7.20
CA ARG A 4 23.98 -60.91 6.60
C ARG A 4 23.05 -59.77 6.15
N ASN A 5 23.15 -59.32 4.90
CA ASN A 5 22.50 -59.80 3.66
C ASN A 5 20.98 -59.56 3.59
N ARG A 6 20.37 -59.07 2.49
CA ARG A 6 20.86 -58.60 1.18
C ARG A 6 19.70 -57.88 0.47
N ALA A 7 20.01 -56.93 -0.38
CA ALA A 7 19.09 -56.05 -1.09
C ALA A 7 18.75 -56.50 -2.54
N ALA A 8 17.60 -56.01 -3.00
CA ALA A 8 17.33 -55.30 -4.27
C ALA A 8 17.28 -55.97 -5.66
N SER A 9 16.36 -55.37 -6.45
CA SER A 9 16.39 -55.08 -7.90
C SER A 9 15.97 -56.19 -8.88
N SER A 10 15.40 -55.95 -10.07
CA SER A 10 14.75 -54.82 -10.76
C SER A 10 14.52 -55.28 -12.23
N ASN A 11 13.61 -54.61 -12.95
CA ASN A 11 13.57 -54.37 -14.41
C ASN A 11 12.91 -55.35 -15.43
N SER A 12 11.83 -54.82 -16.04
CA SER A 12 11.63 -54.47 -17.47
C SER A 12 11.56 -55.51 -18.61
N LEU A 13 10.36 -55.50 -19.25
CA LEU A 13 10.05 -55.46 -20.70
C LEU A 13 10.36 -56.67 -21.60
N LYS A 14 9.31 -57.23 -22.25
CA LYS A 14 9.07 -57.12 -23.72
C LYS A 14 7.85 -57.93 -24.24
N ARG A 15 7.18 -57.24 -25.18
CA ARG A 15 6.06 -57.47 -26.11
C ARG A 15 5.98 -58.80 -26.93
N LEU A 16 4.74 -59.03 -27.40
CA LEU A 16 4.24 -59.49 -28.73
C LEU A 16 3.87 -60.98 -28.96
N ARG A 17 2.58 -61.25 -29.28
CA ARG A 17 2.10 -61.81 -30.58
C ARG A 17 0.55 -61.88 -30.74
N GLU A 18 0.02 -61.09 -31.67
CA GLU A 18 -0.90 -61.39 -32.82
C GLU A 18 -1.31 -62.87 -33.10
N VAL A 19 -2.47 -63.34 -33.65
CA VAL A 19 -3.65 -62.85 -34.44
C VAL A 19 -4.84 -63.88 -34.32
N SER A 20 -6.11 -63.43 -34.22
CA SER A 20 -7.44 -63.78 -34.89
C SER A 20 -7.75 -65.17 -35.54
N PRO A 21 -8.98 -65.55 -36.03
CA PRO A 21 -10.26 -64.78 -36.20
C PRO A 21 -11.64 -65.55 -36.09
N GLU A 22 -12.73 -64.80 -36.38
CA GLU A 22 -14.10 -65.11 -36.91
C GLU A 22 -15.22 -65.73 -36.03
N ALA A 23 -16.31 -64.96 -35.82
CA ALA A 23 -17.59 -65.13 -36.53
C ALA A 23 -18.59 -64.01 -36.14
N GLU A 24 -19.34 -63.53 -37.12
CA GLU A 24 -20.30 -62.42 -37.06
C GLU A 24 -21.67 -62.86 -36.52
N ASP A 25 -22.37 -61.99 -35.77
CA ASP A 25 -23.83 -61.88 -35.85
C ASP A 25 -24.30 -60.50 -35.36
N LEU A 26 -25.18 -59.88 -36.15
CA LEU A 26 -25.76 -58.55 -35.94
C LEU A 26 -27.13 -58.71 -35.27
N GLY A 27 -27.36 -58.02 -34.16
CA GLY A 27 -28.69 -57.94 -33.54
C GLY A 27 -28.75 -56.96 -32.38
N ASP A 28 -29.25 -55.76 -32.69
CA ASP A 28 -29.55 -54.62 -31.82
C ASP A 28 -30.46 -54.96 -30.60
N VAL A 29 -29.97 -54.71 -29.37
CA VAL A 29 -30.76 -54.16 -28.26
C VAL A 29 -29.80 -53.52 -27.23
N GLY A 30 -29.94 -52.22 -27.00
CA GLY A 30 -29.15 -51.48 -26.01
C GLY A 30 -29.43 -51.92 -24.57
N GLU A 31 -28.42 -52.50 -23.92
CA GLU A 31 -28.36 -52.69 -22.47
C GLU A 31 -27.32 -51.72 -21.88
N GLU A 32 -27.81 -50.69 -21.18
CA GLU A 32 -26.98 -49.92 -20.25
C GLU A 32 -26.66 -50.80 -19.03
N SER A 33 -25.37 -51.02 -18.83
CA SER A 33 -24.79 -51.85 -17.79
C SER A 33 -25.08 -51.30 -16.39
N GLN A 34 -25.83 -52.08 -15.61
CA GLN A 34 -26.09 -51.84 -14.19
C GLN A 34 -24.80 -51.99 -13.37
N ILE A 35 -24.18 -50.87 -13.01
CA ILE A 35 -23.17 -50.82 -11.95
C ILE A 35 -23.92 -50.95 -10.62
N SER A 36 -23.55 -51.92 -9.79
CA SER A 36 -24.10 -52.14 -8.44
C SER A 36 -23.95 -50.88 -7.58
N THR A 37 -25.04 -50.14 -7.41
CA THR A 37 -25.11 -48.83 -6.75
C THR A 37 -25.05 -48.88 -5.21
N PHE A 38 -24.97 -50.08 -4.61
CA PHE A 38 -24.92 -50.22 -3.15
C PHE A 38 -23.52 -50.05 -2.53
N SER A 39 -22.46 -50.00 -3.35
CA SER A 39 -21.07 -49.96 -2.83
C SER A 39 -20.49 -48.55 -2.72
N ILE A 40 -21.10 -47.55 -3.35
CA ILE A 40 -20.53 -46.20 -3.45
C ILE A 40 -21.16 -45.22 -2.46
N ASP A 41 -22.38 -45.51 -1.95
CA ASP A 41 -23.09 -44.69 -0.96
C ASP A 41 -22.23 -44.44 0.30
N ASP A 42 -21.54 -45.46 0.79
CA ASP A 42 -20.69 -45.35 1.98
C ASP A 42 -19.47 -44.44 1.73
N GLU A 43 -18.92 -44.44 0.52
CA GLU A 43 -17.72 -43.67 0.14
C GLU A 43 -18.01 -42.18 -0.09
N ILE A 44 -19.27 -41.84 -0.39
CA ILE A 44 -19.72 -40.46 -0.64
C ILE A 44 -20.67 -39.95 0.45
N SER A 45 -20.71 -40.61 1.60
CA SER A 45 -21.53 -40.22 2.74
C SER A 45 -20.80 -39.26 3.68
N CYS A 46 -21.51 -38.30 4.25
CA CYS A 46 -21.00 -37.44 5.30
C CYS A 46 -20.98 -38.19 6.63
N GLY A 47 -19.81 -38.28 7.28
CA GLY A 47 -19.67 -38.92 8.61
C GLY A 47 -20.38 -38.21 9.78
N ILE A 48 -21.09 -37.10 9.55
CA ILE A 48 -21.89 -36.38 10.56
C ILE A 48 -23.39 -36.62 10.35
N CYS A 49 -23.93 -36.27 9.18
CA CYS A 49 -25.36 -36.43 8.90
C CYS A 49 -25.72 -37.84 8.39
N LEU A 50 -24.72 -38.65 8.01
CA LEU A 50 -24.84 -39.98 7.43
C LEU A 50 -25.61 -40.03 6.10
N GLY A 51 -25.84 -38.87 5.47
CA GLY A 51 -26.40 -38.74 4.12
C GLY A 51 -25.32 -38.61 3.05
N VAL A 52 -25.70 -38.72 1.78
CA VAL A 52 -24.83 -38.41 0.62
C VAL A 52 -24.43 -36.94 0.66
N LEU A 53 -23.16 -36.64 0.39
CA LEU A 53 -22.57 -35.30 0.50
C LEU A 53 -23.20 -34.29 -0.48
N GLU A 54 -23.90 -33.27 0.01
CA GLU A 54 -24.51 -32.22 -0.82
C GLU A 54 -23.49 -31.13 -1.19
N SER A 55 -22.63 -30.74 -0.25
CA SER A 55 -21.53 -29.79 -0.46
C SER A 55 -20.25 -30.28 0.22
N PRO A 56 -19.41 -31.09 -0.45
CA PRO A 56 -18.29 -31.78 0.16
C PRO A 56 -17.12 -30.83 0.44
N TYR A 57 -16.76 -30.70 1.72
CA TYR A 57 -15.58 -29.98 2.20
C TYR A 57 -14.60 -30.93 2.89
N THR A 58 -13.35 -30.87 2.44
CA THR A 58 -12.24 -31.70 2.92
C THR A 58 -11.41 -30.96 3.96
N VAL A 59 -11.21 -31.57 5.13
CA VAL A 59 -10.48 -31.00 6.27
C VAL A 59 -8.97 -31.15 6.09
N ILE A 60 -8.22 -30.05 6.20
CA ILE A 60 -6.75 -30.03 6.17
C ILE A 60 -6.19 -30.15 7.60
N PRO A 61 -5.16 -30.97 7.86
CA PRO A 61 -4.38 -31.78 6.91
C PRO A 61 -4.87 -33.24 6.74
N CYS A 62 -5.92 -33.66 7.46
CA CYS A 62 -6.30 -35.08 7.55
C CYS A 62 -7.09 -35.65 6.36
N LEU A 63 -7.57 -34.79 5.45
CA LEU A 63 -8.31 -35.10 4.23
C LEU A 63 -9.66 -35.84 4.38
N HIS A 64 -10.24 -35.84 5.58
CA HIS A 64 -11.62 -36.31 5.77
C HIS A 64 -12.63 -35.29 5.22
N THR A 65 -13.72 -35.77 4.61
CA THR A 65 -14.70 -34.92 3.91
C THR A 65 -16.08 -34.99 4.56
N PHE A 66 -16.76 -33.85 4.64
CA PHE A 66 -18.10 -33.69 5.23
C PHE A 66 -18.92 -32.66 4.45
N ASP A 67 -20.22 -32.57 4.70
CA ASP A 67 -21.01 -31.43 4.23
C ASP A 67 -20.53 -30.14 4.86
N LYS A 68 -20.53 -29.06 4.08
CA LYS A 68 -20.18 -27.70 4.52
C LYS A 68 -20.87 -27.35 5.84
N ASP A 69 -22.18 -27.48 5.91
CA ASP A 69 -22.97 -27.04 7.07
C ASP A 69 -22.73 -27.92 8.30
N CYS A 70 -22.55 -29.23 8.09
CA CYS A 70 -22.19 -30.16 9.16
C CYS A 70 -20.81 -29.83 9.74
N LEU A 71 -19.84 -29.54 8.88
CA LEU A 71 -18.48 -29.21 9.28
C LEU A 71 -18.41 -27.84 9.97
N VAL A 72 -19.10 -26.83 9.43
CA VAL A 72 -19.21 -25.49 10.04
C VAL A 72 -19.88 -25.58 11.41
N GLY A 73 -20.99 -26.31 11.53
CA GLY A 73 -21.69 -26.51 12.80
C GLY A 73 -20.82 -27.21 13.86
N TRP A 74 -19.99 -28.17 13.46
CA TRP A 74 -19.01 -28.79 14.36
C TRP A 74 -17.92 -27.79 14.82
N TRP A 75 -17.45 -26.94 13.90
CA TRP A 75 -16.39 -25.96 14.14
C TRP A 75 -16.77 -24.75 14.97
N GLN A 76 -18.06 -24.55 15.26
CA GLN A 76 -18.50 -23.56 16.24
C GLN A 76 -18.04 -23.89 17.68
N ARG A 77 -17.77 -25.16 17.98
CA ARG A 77 -17.45 -25.63 19.35
C ARG A 77 -16.17 -26.45 19.46
N ASN A 78 -15.56 -26.84 18.33
CA ASN A 78 -14.38 -27.70 18.29
C ASN A 78 -13.44 -27.26 17.16
N ASP A 79 -12.12 -27.37 17.33
CA ASP A 79 -11.14 -27.07 16.27
C ASP A 79 -10.52 -28.35 15.64
N THR A 80 -11.20 -29.49 15.79
CA THR A 80 -10.71 -30.81 15.35
C THR A 80 -11.60 -31.44 14.28
N CYS A 81 -11.05 -32.37 13.51
CA CYS A 81 -11.79 -33.19 12.58
C CYS A 81 -12.82 -34.07 13.32
N PRO A 82 -14.10 -34.11 12.90
CA PRO A 82 -15.14 -34.94 13.52
C PRO A 82 -14.79 -36.43 13.58
N LEU A 83 -14.12 -36.97 12.54
CA LEU A 83 -13.78 -38.39 12.42
C LEU A 83 -12.51 -38.77 13.19
N CYS A 84 -11.38 -38.14 12.87
CA CYS A 84 -10.08 -38.56 13.40
C CYS A 84 -9.56 -37.72 14.58
N LYS A 85 -10.29 -36.65 14.96
CA LYS A 85 -9.93 -35.70 16.03
C LYS A 85 -8.60 -34.96 15.83
N THR A 86 -7.95 -35.11 14.67
CA THR A 86 -6.80 -34.31 14.28
C THR A 86 -7.20 -32.84 14.22
N ARG A 87 -6.37 -31.95 14.76
CA ARG A 87 -6.59 -30.50 14.73
C ARG A 87 -6.68 -30.01 13.28
N ALA A 88 -7.76 -29.32 12.96
CA ALA A 88 -8.01 -28.80 11.63
C ALA A 88 -7.34 -27.43 11.45
N THR A 89 -6.76 -27.18 10.28
CA THR A 89 -6.21 -25.85 9.92
C THR A 89 -7.15 -25.10 8.99
N SER A 90 -7.84 -25.80 8.09
CA SER A 90 -8.81 -25.25 7.16
C SER A 90 -9.66 -26.36 6.54
N GLY A 91 -10.69 -25.99 5.79
CA GLY A 91 -11.56 -26.88 5.03
C GLY A 91 -11.75 -26.31 3.63
N ARG A 92 -11.57 -27.16 2.62
CA ARG A 92 -11.68 -26.76 1.21
C ARG A 92 -12.78 -27.53 0.50
N HIS A 93 -13.52 -26.84 -0.36
CA HIS A 93 -14.51 -27.48 -1.20
C HIS A 93 -13.84 -28.47 -2.17
N SER A 94 -14.30 -29.72 -2.18
CA SER A 94 -13.80 -30.75 -3.10
C SER A 94 -14.62 -30.76 -4.39
N PHE A 95 -14.10 -30.12 -5.43
CA PHE A 95 -14.76 -30.07 -6.74
C PHE A 95 -14.86 -31.45 -7.39
N GLN A 96 -13.87 -32.31 -7.19
CA GLN A 96 -13.87 -33.68 -7.71
C GLN A 96 -14.98 -34.52 -7.07
N LEU A 97 -15.12 -34.47 -5.74
CA LEU A 97 -16.18 -35.20 -5.06
C LEU A 97 -17.56 -34.63 -5.40
N GLN A 98 -17.71 -33.31 -5.53
CA GLN A 98 -18.96 -32.71 -5.98
C GLN A 98 -19.37 -33.22 -7.37
N ALA A 99 -18.42 -33.32 -8.32
CA ALA A 99 -18.72 -33.84 -9.65
C ALA A 99 -19.14 -35.32 -9.62
N ILE A 100 -18.51 -36.13 -8.75
CA ILE A 100 -18.86 -37.54 -8.55
C ILE A 100 -20.24 -37.67 -7.92
N VAL A 101 -20.57 -36.89 -6.89
CA VAL A 101 -21.90 -36.91 -6.26
C VAL A 101 -22.98 -36.45 -7.25
N ASN A 102 -22.74 -35.39 -8.00
CA ASN A 102 -23.70 -34.91 -9.00
C ASN A 102 -23.98 -35.98 -10.08
N HIS A 103 -22.93 -36.68 -10.54
CA HIS A 103 -23.08 -37.78 -11.48
C HIS A 103 -23.81 -38.97 -10.87
N TYR A 104 -23.54 -39.26 -9.60
CA TYR A 104 -24.21 -40.30 -8.84
C TYR A 104 -25.72 -40.03 -8.68
N ASP A 105 -26.07 -38.81 -8.27
CA ASP A 105 -27.45 -38.37 -8.08
C ASP A 105 -28.25 -38.34 -9.39
N SER A 106 -27.62 -37.96 -10.52
CA SER A 106 -28.28 -37.91 -11.84
C SER A 106 -28.77 -39.28 -12.34
N LYS A 107 -28.28 -40.38 -11.76
CA LYS A 107 -28.57 -41.75 -12.19
C LYS A 107 -29.51 -42.51 -11.25
N ARG A 108 -30.04 -41.87 -10.19
CA ARG A 108 -30.85 -42.53 -9.17
C ARG A 108 -32.19 -41.82 -8.93
N PRO A 109 -33.28 -42.55 -8.59
CA PRO A 109 -34.53 -41.91 -8.16
C PRO A 109 -34.32 -41.08 -6.89
N PRO A 110 -35.06 -39.96 -6.71
CA PRO A 110 -34.85 -39.04 -5.59
C PRO A 110 -35.08 -39.75 -4.25
N HIS A 111 -34.02 -39.88 -3.46
CA HIS A 111 -34.11 -40.30 -2.06
C HIS A 111 -34.32 -39.09 -1.15
N LYS A 112 -34.95 -39.29 0.01
CA LYS A 112 -35.16 -38.23 1.01
C LYS A 112 -33.80 -37.67 1.45
N ARG A 113 -33.56 -36.40 1.11
CA ARG A 113 -32.48 -35.59 1.70
C ARG A 113 -32.77 -35.39 3.18
N ALA A 114 -31.75 -35.46 4.03
CA ALA A 114 -31.88 -35.35 5.48
C ALA A 114 -32.19 -33.92 5.96
N HIS A 115 -32.31 -32.95 5.06
CA HIS A 115 -32.69 -31.58 5.37
C HIS A 115 -33.77 -31.10 4.40
N THR A 116 -34.87 -30.54 4.95
CA THR A 116 -35.97 -29.93 4.19
C THR A 116 -35.88 -28.42 4.33
N ASP A 117 -35.89 -27.77 3.17
CA ASP A 117 -36.32 -26.42 2.79
C ASP A 117 -36.31 -25.30 3.84
N ASN A 118 -35.32 -24.42 3.72
CA ASN A 118 -35.56 -22.98 3.88
C ASN A 118 -34.91 -22.25 2.70
N ALA A 119 -35.71 -22.00 1.66
CA ALA A 119 -35.30 -21.31 0.45
C ALA A 119 -35.19 -19.80 0.71
N GLY A 120 -33.97 -19.34 0.97
CA GLY A 120 -33.54 -17.96 0.73
C GLY A 120 -32.53 -17.99 -0.40
N ALA A 121 -32.92 -17.54 -1.60
CA ALA A 121 -32.02 -17.37 -2.72
C ALA A 121 -31.01 -16.26 -2.40
N GLY A 122 -29.84 -16.67 -1.91
CA GLY A 122 -28.66 -15.82 -1.73
C GLY A 122 -27.62 -16.15 -2.78
N GLN A 123 -27.11 -15.11 -3.44
CA GLN A 123 -26.16 -15.14 -4.55
C GLN A 123 -24.96 -16.07 -4.34
N GLU A 124 -24.56 -16.72 -5.43
CA GLU A 124 -23.37 -17.54 -5.59
C GLU A 124 -22.08 -16.72 -5.36
N ALA A 125 -21.74 -16.45 -4.10
CA ALA A 125 -20.40 -16.05 -3.70
C ALA A 125 -19.49 -17.29 -3.71
N GLY A 126 -18.37 -17.20 -4.42
CA GLY A 126 -17.47 -18.31 -4.75
C GLY A 126 -17.15 -19.24 -3.57
N LYS A 127 -17.06 -20.54 -3.88
CA LYS A 127 -16.67 -21.65 -2.98
C LYS A 127 -15.32 -21.35 -2.28
N ALA A 128 -15.39 -20.60 -1.18
CA ALA A 128 -14.26 -20.15 -0.39
C ALA A 128 -13.75 -21.25 0.57
N GLU A 129 -12.47 -21.15 0.93
CA GLU A 129 -11.90 -21.94 2.03
C GLU A 129 -12.58 -21.54 3.35
N ILE A 130 -12.99 -22.53 4.14
CA ILE A 130 -13.59 -22.34 5.48
C ILE A 130 -12.57 -22.67 6.55
N TYR A 131 -12.69 -22.08 7.73
CA TYR A 131 -11.73 -22.27 8.81
C TYR A 131 -12.43 -22.65 10.11
N PRO A 132 -11.80 -23.47 10.97
CA PRO A 132 -12.28 -23.66 12.33
C PRO A 132 -12.32 -22.32 13.08
N PHE A 133 -13.28 -22.15 13.97
CA PHE A 133 -13.45 -20.89 14.69
C PHE A 133 -12.19 -20.50 15.47
N GLY A 134 -11.63 -19.32 15.18
CA GLY A 134 -10.38 -18.83 15.78
C GLY A 134 -9.09 -19.27 15.07
N VAL A 135 -9.17 -19.90 13.89
CA VAL A 135 -8.01 -20.17 13.01
C VAL A 135 -8.06 -19.18 11.83
N ALA A 136 -7.08 -18.28 11.76
CA ALA A 136 -6.99 -17.28 10.68
C ALA A 136 -6.49 -17.91 9.35
N PRO A 137 -6.95 -17.42 8.19
CA PRO A 137 -6.38 -17.78 6.89
C PRO A 137 -4.87 -17.50 6.83
N PRO A 138 -4.07 -18.28 6.08
CA PRO A 138 -2.69 -17.89 5.81
C PRO A 138 -2.68 -16.56 5.04
N ALA A 139 -1.95 -15.58 5.57
CA ALA A 139 -1.78 -14.27 4.94
C ALA A 139 -1.25 -14.45 3.51
N VAL A 140 -2.07 -14.09 2.51
CA VAL A 140 -1.59 -13.95 1.14
C VAL A 140 -0.68 -12.73 1.11
N VAL A 141 0.63 -12.98 1.19
CA VAL A 141 1.64 -12.00 0.80
C VAL A 141 1.45 -11.84 -0.71
N ASN A 142 0.86 -10.72 -1.15
CA ASN A 142 0.83 -10.36 -2.55
C ASN A 142 2.28 -10.25 -3.04
N GLN A 143 2.77 -11.28 -3.73
CA GLN A 143 3.94 -11.15 -4.58
C GLN A 143 3.54 -10.28 -5.79
N PRO A 144 4.41 -9.37 -6.24
CA PRO A 144 4.13 -8.60 -7.45
C PRO A 144 4.13 -9.55 -8.64
N GLN A 145 3.00 -9.63 -9.34
CA GLN A 145 2.94 -10.26 -10.65
C GLN A 145 3.24 -9.18 -11.68
N ASP A 146 4.39 -9.32 -12.32
CA ASP A 146 4.74 -8.63 -13.55
C ASP A 146 3.69 -8.97 -14.61
N HIS A 147 2.94 -7.98 -15.09
CA HIS A 147 2.17 -8.10 -16.32
C HIS A 147 2.18 -6.78 -17.09
N ASP A 148 2.98 -6.84 -18.15
CA ASP A 148 2.98 -6.11 -19.42
C ASP A 148 1.94 -5.00 -19.64
N GLU A 149 2.49 -3.87 -20.07
CA GLU A 149 1.79 -2.72 -20.64
C GLU A 149 1.08 -3.13 -21.94
N ASP A 150 -0.23 -2.93 -22.01
CA ASP A 150 -0.91 -2.64 -23.27
C ASP A 150 -2.10 -1.70 -23.01
N GLU A 151 -2.16 -0.67 -23.84
CA GLU A 151 -3.05 0.49 -23.83
C GLU A 151 -4.54 0.12 -23.90
N HIS A 152 -5.41 0.93 -23.27
CA HIS A 152 -6.50 1.62 -23.97
C HIS A 152 -7.18 2.66 -23.06
N GLU A 153 -7.29 3.87 -23.60
CA GLU A 153 -8.06 5.01 -23.11
C GLU A 153 -9.57 4.74 -23.22
N ASP A 154 -10.37 5.09 -22.20
CA ASP A 154 -11.64 5.80 -22.44
C ASP A 154 -12.10 6.54 -21.16
N GLU A 155 -12.61 7.75 -21.37
CA GLU A 155 -13.02 8.71 -20.36
C GLU A 155 -14.53 8.58 -20.09
N GLY A 156 -14.92 8.46 -18.83
CA GLY A 156 -16.31 8.40 -18.41
C GLY A 156 -16.52 9.05 -17.05
N PHE A 157 -16.80 10.35 -17.08
CA PHE A 157 -17.31 11.16 -15.98
C PHE A 157 -18.69 10.65 -15.55
N ASP A 158 -18.87 10.35 -14.26
CA ASP A 158 -20.14 10.47 -13.55
C ASP A 158 -19.87 10.75 -12.05
N GLU A 159 -20.14 12.00 -11.65
CA GLU A 159 -20.36 12.40 -10.26
C GLU A 159 -21.81 12.05 -9.89
N ASP A 160 -21.99 11.31 -8.80
CA ASP A 160 -22.98 11.53 -7.72
C ASP A 160 -23.55 10.23 -7.13
N ASN A 161 -23.69 10.27 -5.80
CA ASN A 161 -24.48 9.42 -4.90
C ASN A 161 -23.93 8.01 -4.59
N GLU A 162 -24.05 7.48 -3.39
CA GLU A 162 -24.61 7.90 -2.10
C GLU A 162 -24.05 6.91 -1.07
N ASP A 163 -24.10 7.29 0.20
CA ASP A 163 -23.65 6.52 1.36
C ASP A 163 -24.00 5.02 1.30
N GLU A 164 -23.00 4.15 1.24
CA GLU A 164 -23.13 2.76 1.66
C GLU A 164 -22.34 2.60 2.96
N ASP A 165 -23.09 2.41 4.03
CA ASP A 165 -22.62 2.03 5.35
C ASP A 165 -21.61 0.89 5.23
N ASN A 166 -20.34 1.26 5.34
CA ASN A 166 -19.25 0.33 5.52
C ASN A 166 -19.39 -0.20 6.95
N ASP A 167 -20.24 -1.20 7.15
CA ASP A 167 -20.15 -2.09 8.30
C ASP A 167 -18.83 -2.87 8.14
N GLU A 168 -17.75 -2.18 8.50
CA GLU A 168 -16.44 -2.75 8.71
C GLU A 168 -16.61 -3.90 9.70
N ASP A 169 -16.57 -5.14 9.20
CA ASP A 169 -16.30 -6.33 10.01
C ASP A 169 -14.87 -6.21 10.53
N ASP A 170 -14.73 -5.32 11.53
CA ASP A 170 -13.50 -4.88 12.18
C ASP A 170 -13.12 -5.85 13.32
N GLY A 171 -13.52 -7.13 13.17
CA GLY A 171 -13.52 -8.10 14.25
C GLY A 171 -12.20 -8.83 14.52
N ASP A 172 -11.22 -8.80 13.60
CA ASP A 172 -10.04 -9.69 13.71
C ASP A 172 -8.68 -9.05 13.37
N ARG A 173 -8.63 -7.75 13.04
CA ARG A 173 -7.35 -7.07 12.74
C ARG A 173 -6.64 -6.48 13.96
N ASN A 174 -7.25 -6.51 15.15
CA ASN A 174 -6.80 -5.73 16.30
C ASN A 174 -6.64 -6.52 17.62
N VAL A 175 -6.51 -7.85 17.56
CA VAL A 175 -6.30 -8.65 18.77
C VAL A 175 -4.90 -8.42 19.33
N LEU A 176 -4.82 -7.68 20.44
CA LEU A 176 -3.56 -7.39 21.11
C LEU A 176 -3.05 -8.61 21.89
N VAL A 177 -1.79 -8.99 21.65
CA VAL A 177 -1.13 -10.11 22.36
C VAL A 177 -1.12 -9.89 23.89
N GLY A 178 -0.95 -8.64 24.31
CA GLY A 178 -1.02 -8.23 25.71
C GLY A 178 -2.43 -7.88 26.20
N GLY A 179 -3.45 -8.08 25.37
CA GLY A 179 -4.79 -7.54 25.62
C GLY A 179 -4.76 -6.04 25.87
N ARG A 180 -5.70 -5.57 26.69
CA ARG A 180 -5.80 -4.17 27.11
C ARG A 180 -4.88 -3.86 28.31
N ILE A 181 -3.94 -4.73 28.65
CA ILE A 181 -3.02 -4.50 29.78
C ILE A 181 -1.86 -3.60 29.36
N VAL A 182 -1.57 -2.59 30.17
CA VAL A 182 -0.38 -1.76 30.03
C VAL A 182 0.83 -2.48 30.63
N PHE A 183 1.64 -3.09 29.78
CA PHE A 183 2.89 -3.74 30.18
C PHE A 183 4.05 -2.74 30.35
N PRO A 184 5.09 -3.05 31.12
CA PRO A 184 6.25 -2.18 31.26
C PRO A 184 6.95 -1.86 29.94
N CYS A 185 7.57 -0.68 29.86
CA CYS A 185 8.44 -0.35 28.75
C CYS A 185 9.80 -1.07 28.90
N PRO A 186 10.61 -1.17 27.82
CA PRO A 186 11.92 -1.83 27.88
C PRO A 186 12.89 -1.26 28.93
N ALA A 187 12.73 0.01 29.32
CA ALA A 187 13.56 0.66 30.33
C ALA A 187 12.95 0.68 31.74
N CYS A 188 11.75 0.11 31.96
CA CYS A 188 11.21 -0.04 33.31
C CYS A 188 11.99 -1.08 34.13
N ARG A 189 12.67 -2.01 33.46
CA ARG A 189 13.53 -3.01 34.07
C ARG A 189 15.01 -2.55 34.03
N PRO A 190 15.81 -2.86 35.06
CA PRO A 190 17.25 -2.61 35.02
C PRO A 190 17.92 -3.32 33.84
N GLY A 191 18.98 -2.72 33.30
CA GLY A 191 19.79 -3.34 32.25
C GLY A 191 19.35 -3.05 30.81
N HIS A 192 18.50 -2.03 30.59
CA HIS A 192 18.21 -1.57 29.23
C HIS A 192 19.52 -1.18 28.50
N PRO A 193 19.69 -1.55 27.22
CA PRO A 193 20.93 -1.30 26.49
C PRO A 193 21.38 0.17 26.39
N SER A 194 20.47 1.13 26.56
CA SER A 194 20.82 2.56 26.63
C SER A 194 21.42 2.99 27.98
N GLY A 195 21.45 2.12 28.98
CA GLY A 195 21.84 2.44 30.37
C GLY A 195 20.79 3.24 31.15
N TYR A 196 19.67 3.60 30.53
CA TYR A 196 18.57 4.33 31.16
C TYR A 196 17.60 3.37 31.85
N THR A 197 17.19 3.70 33.06
CA THR A 197 16.10 3.01 33.79
C THR A 197 15.06 4.04 34.19
N CYS A 198 13.78 3.73 33.96
CA CYS A 198 12.68 4.63 34.27
C CYS A 198 12.65 4.94 35.77
N PRO A 199 12.66 6.23 36.19
CA PRO A 199 12.53 6.61 37.59
C PRO A 199 11.17 6.20 38.18
N THR A 200 10.13 6.29 37.35
CA THR A 200 8.76 5.84 37.65
C THR A 200 8.44 4.68 36.72
N PRO A 201 8.77 3.42 37.07
CA PRO A 201 8.50 2.28 36.22
C PRO A 201 7.00 1.98 36.17
N ILE A 202 6.51 1.52 35.01
CA ILE A 202 5.18 0.93 34.91
C ILE A 202 5.20 -0.41 35.68
N PRO A 203 4.28 -0.65 36.63
CA PRO A 203 4.23 -1.89 37.40
C PRO A 203 4.03 -3.13 36.51
N GLU A 204 4.58 -4.26 36.94
CA GLU A 204 4.31 -5.55 36.30
C GLU A 204 2.85 -5.98 36.56
N PRO A 205 2.09 -6.38 35.52
CA PRO A 205 0.75 -6.90 35.73
C PRO A 205 0.80 -8.22 36.49
N THR A 206 -0.09 -8.38 37.47
CA THR A 206 -0.23 -9.62 38.25
C THR A 206 -0.86 -10.72 37.40
N GLU A 207 -0.62 -11.99 37.75
CA GLU A 207 -1.24 -13.12 37.04
C GLU A 207 -2.77 -13.06 37.09
N ALA A 208 -3.36 -12.60 38.19
CA ALA A 208 -4.81 -12.44 38.31
C ALA A 208 -5.39 -11.45 37.26
N VAL A 209 -4.68 -10.35 36.99
CA VAL A 209 -5.09 -9.38 35.96
C VAL A 209 -4.95 -9.99 34.56
N LYS A 210 -3.86 -10.73 34.31
CA LYS A 210 -3.64 -11.43 33.02
C LYS A 210 -4.69 -12.51 32.77
N ASP A 211 -5.03 -13.30 33.78
CA ASP A 211 -6.02 -14.37 33.68
C ASP A 211 -7.44 -13.81 33.47
N SER A 212 -7.80 -12.74 34.18
CA SER A 212 -9.08 -12.05 33.97
C SER A 212 -9.18 -11.50 32.56
N GLU A 213 -8.14 -10.79 32.08
CA GLU A 213 -8.16 -10.25 30.72
C GLU A 213 -8.12 -11.37 29.66
N ALA A 214 -7.39 -12.48 29.89
CA ALA A 214 -7.43 -13.63 29.00
C ALA A 214 -8.85 -14.17 28.86
N GLN A 215 -9.59 -14.24 29.96
CA GLN A 215 -10.97 -14.70 29.98
C GLN A 215 -11.94 -13.71 29.34
N ASP A 216 -11.81 -12.41 29.63
CA ASP A 216 -12.77 -11.38 29.21
C ASP A 216 -12.51 -10.87 27.78
N TYR A 217 -11.25 -10.64 27.41
CA TYR A 217 -10.87 -10.09 26.12
C TYR A 217 -10.66 -11.16 25.05
N LEU A 218 -10.14 -12.33 25.44
CA LEU A 218 -9.83 -13.43 24.50
C LEU A 218 -10.74 -14.65 24.66
N ASN A 219 -11.80 -14.58 25.48
CA ASN A 219 -12.69 -15.71 25.79
C ASN A 219 -11.93 -16.96 26.28
N GLY A 220 -10.79 -16.76 26.97
CA GLY A 220 -9.92 -17.82 27.48
C GLY A 220 -9.15 -18.60 26.40
N ARG A 221 -9.18 -18.18 25.13
CA ARG A 221 -8.56 -18.92 24.02
C ARG A 221 -7.04 -18.83 24.00
N ARG A 222 -6.47 -17.78 24.59
CA ARG A 222 -5.03 -17.52 24.66
C ARG A 222 -4.69 -16.83 25.98
N ALA A 223 -3.52 -17.16 26.51
CA ALA A 223 -2.95 -16.46 27.65
C ALA A 223 -2.50 -15.05 27.25
N ILE A 224 -2.70 -14.09 28.14
CA ILE A 224 -2.16 -12.74 28.00
C ILE A 224 -0.68 -12.76 28.36
N ILE A 225 0.17 -12.38 27.40
CA ILE A 225 1.62 -12.33 27.58
C ILE A 225 2.16 -10.95 27.22
N GLU A 226 3.34 -10.62 27.74
CA GLU A 226 3.98 -9.36 27.39
C GLU A 226 4.21 -9.26 25.87
N PRO A 227 3.78 -8.17 25.21
CA PRO A 227 4.00 -7.98 23.78
C PRO A 227 5.50 -7.93 23.44
N ALA A 228 5.94 -8.85 22.58
CA ALA A 228 7.30 -8.85 22.03
C ALA A 228 7.56 -7.63 21.14
N ARG A 229 8.83 -7.39 20.77
CA ARG A 229 9.21 -6.31 19.86
C ARG A 229 8.44 -6.42 18.54
N GLY A 230 7.73 -5.35 18.18
CA GLY A 230 6.91 -5.29 16.95
C GLY A 230 5.44 -5.64 17.17
N ASN A 231 5.09 -6.29 18.28
CA ASN A 231 3.69 -6.52 18.63
C ASN A 231 3.07 -5.19 19.10
N ALA A 232 1.87 -4.91 18.61
CA ALA A 232 1.10 -3.76 19.05
C ALA A 232 0.84 -3.82 20.56
N ARG A 233 0.81 -2.64 21.17
CA ARG A 233 0.48 -2.42 22.59
C ARG A 233 -0.71 -1.48 22.67
N ILE A 234 -1.50 -1.64 23.73
CA ILE A 234 -2.69 -0.81 23.97
C ILE A 234 -2.30 0.67 24.15
N PRO A 235 -3.06 1.64 23.62
CA PRO A 235 -2.87 3.03 24.01
C PRO A 235 -3.12 3.22 25.52
N PHE A 236 -2.33 4.07 26.19
CA PHE A 236 -2.45 4.24 27.65
C PHE A 236 -3.87 4.64 28.11
N ALA A 237 -4.55 5.47 27.32
CA ALA A 237 -5.92 5.92 27.61
C ALA A 237 -6.94 4.77 27.58
N GLU A 238 -6.65 3.71 26.84
CA GLU A 238 -7.52 2.54 26.65
C GLU A 238 -7.08 1.34 27.51
N GLY A 239 -6.09 1.55 28.39
CA GLY A 239 -5.62 0.51 29.29
C GLY A 239 -6.72 -0.02 30.22
N LEU A 240 -6.63 -1.30 30.57
CA LEU A 240 -7.62 -2.05 31.37
C LEU A 240 -7.92 -1.38 32.72
N HIS A 241 -6.96 -0.68 33.33
CA HIS A 241 -7.16 0.08 34.57
C HIS A 241 -8.16 1.25 34.44
N ASN A 242 -8.48 1.65 33.20
CA ASN A 242 -9.50 2.64 32.85
C ASN A 242 -10.74 2.02 32.16
N ALA A 243 -10.76 0.70 31.93
CA ALA A 243 -11.87 0.03 31.28
C ALA A 243 -13.06 -0.17 32.23
N PRO A 244 -14.30 0.03 31.76
CA PRO A 244 -15.50 -0.26 32.55
C PRO A 244 -15.55 -1.75 32.95
N GLY A 245 -15.88 -2.03 34.22
CA GLY A 245 -16.02 -3.40 34.75
C GLY A 245 -14.73 -4.02 35.27
N ALA A 246 -13.57 -3.39 35.03
CA ALA A 246 -12.27 -3.85 35.52
C ALA A 246 -11.88 -3.26 36.90
N GLU A 247 -12.76 -2.50 37.55
CA GLU A 247 -12.47 -1.76 38.80
C GLU A 247 -12.09 -2.70 39.95
N HIS A 248 -12.58 -3.94 39.93
CA HIS A 248 -12.30 -4.95 40.94
C HIS A 248 -10.88 -5.54 40.84
N LEU A 249 -10.16 -5.31 39.72
CA LEU A 249 -8.82 -5.83 39.47
C LEU A 249 -7.70 -4.90 39.97
N PHE A 250 -8.02 -3.62 40.25
CA PHE A 250 -7.04 -2.61 40.62
C PHE A 250 -7.47 -1.88 41.90
N THR A 251 -6.59 -1.81 42.89
CA THR A 251 -6.82 -0.91 44.04
C THR A 251 -6.70 0.55 43.57
N ALA A 252 -7.27 1.48 44.35
CA ALA A 252 -7.16 2.92 44.05
C ALA A 252 -5.70 3.37 43.99
N GLU A 253 -4.85 2.82 44.87
CA GLU A 253 -3.42 3.09 44.91
C GLU A 253 -2.70 2.57 43.67
N LEU A 254 -2.95 1.31 43.27
CA LEU A 254 -2.32 0.71 42.09
C LEU A 254 -2.75 1.43 40.81
N LYS A 255 -4.02 1.81 40.69
CA LYS A 255 -4.51 2.61 39.56
C LYS A 255 -3.81 3.97 39.50
N ALA A 256 -3.65 4.64 40.64
CA ALA A 256 -2.94 5.92 40.70
C ALA A 256 -1.45 5.77 40.32
N GLU A 257 -0.80 4.69 40.75
CA GLU A 257 0.58 4.37 40.39
C GLU A 257 0.75 4.11 38.89
N ILE A 258 -0.13 3.29 38.29
CA ILE A 258 -0.13 3.03 36.84
C ILE A 258 -0.35 4.32 36.05
N ASN A 259 -1.32 5.14 36.45
CA ASN A 259 -1.61 6.41 35.79
C ASN A 259 -0.40 7.36 35.84
N HIS A 260 0.21 7.51 37.02
CA HIS A 260 1.42 8.34 37.18
C HIS A 260 2.58 7.81 36.31
N ALA A 261 2.76 6.49 36.25
CA ALA A 261 3.76 5.91 35.34
C ALA A 261 3.41 6.17 33.87
N CYS A 262 2.15 6.04 33.45
CA CYS A 262 1.72 6.32 32.07
C CYS A 262 1.95 7.78 31.66
N GLU A 263 1.74 8.74 32.58
CA GLU A 263 2.06 10.16 32.35
C GLU A 263 3.54 10.38 32.06
N GLU A 264 4.43 9.61 32.70
CA GLU A 264 5.88 9.64 32.49
C GLU A 264 6.34 8.84 31.25
N HIS A 265 5.41 8.24 30.50
CA HIS A 265 5.68 7.49 29.27
C HIS A 265 4.90 8.04 28.07
N VAL A 266 5.35 7.66 26.88
CA VAL A 266 4.71 7.97 25.60
C VAL A 266 4.79 6.74 24.70
N ALA A 267 3.75 6.48 23.91
CA ALA A 267 3.77 5.40 22.94
C ALA A 267 4.44 5.84 21.64
N CYS A 268 5.21 4.95 21.03
CA CYS A 268 5.70 5.11 19.67
C CYS A 268 4.51 5.15 18.72
N PHE A 269 4.39 6.20 17.91
CA PHE A 269 3.29 6.34 16.95
C PHE A 269 3.24 5.24 15.90
N ARG A 270 4.38 4.59 15.60
CA ARG A 270 4.43 3.50 14.62
C ARG A 270 4.11 2.15 15.25
N CYS A 271 4.93 1.72 16.20
CA CYS A 271 4.88 0.35 16.73
C CYS A 271 4.22 0.21 18.11
N SER A 272 3.68 1.30 18.65
CA SER A 272 3.03 1.35 19.98
C SER A 272 3.90 0.96 21.18
N SER A 273 5.18 0.61 20.98
CA SER A 273 6.14 0.41 22.06
C SER A 273 6.19 1.65 22.96
N TYR A 274 6.19 1.45 24.27
CA TYR A 274 6.28 2.54 25.22
C TYR A 274 7.72 3.05 25.35
N LEU A 275 7.85 4.35 25.53
CA LEU A 275 9.11 5.04 25.78
C LEU A 275 8.98 5.91 27.04
N PRO A 276 10.03 6.05 27.83
CA PRO A 276 10.08 7.08 28.88
C PRO A 276 10.00 8.49 28.27
N ARG A 277 9.41 9.45 28.99
CA ARG A 277 9.40 10.87 28.61
C ARG A 277 10.63 11.64 29.07
N ASN A 278 11.46 11.10 29.95
CA ASN A 278 12.58 11.85 30.51
C ASN A 278 13.94 11.21 30.17
N TRP A 279 14.01 10.41 29.11
CA TRP A 279 15.29 9.85 28.67
C TRP A 279 16.13 10.88 27.88
N PRO A 280 17.47 10.85 28.00
CA PRO A 280 18.34 11.91 27.47
C PRO A 280 18.20 12.20 25.96
N GLY A 281 17.98 11.19 25.12
CA GLY A 281 17.85 11.38 23.66
C GLY A 281 16.43 11.70 23.19
N ARG A 282 15.49 12.01 24.09
CA ARG A 282 14.08 12.26 23.75
C ARG A 282 13.88 13.31 22.68
N ALA A 283 14.69 14.37 22.67
CA ALA A 283 14.56 15.45 21.69
C ALA A 283 14.59 14.94 20.24
N GLN A 284 15.31 13.85 19.98
CA GLN A 284 15.44 13.23 18.65
C GLN A 284 14.35 12.19 18.36
N SER A 285 13.52 11.89 19.34
CA SER A 285 12.42 10.92 19.27
C SER A 285 11.05 11.57 19.24
N ILE A 286 10.95 12.90 19.30
CA ILE A 286 9.66 13.61 19.28
C ILE A 286 9.64 14.69 18.21
N CYS A 287 8.55 14.75 17.45
CA CYS A 287 8.26 15.88 16.59
C CYS A 287 7.99 17.12 17.43
N LYS A 288 8.80 18.18 17.27
CA LYS A 288 8.61 19.44 17.99
C LYS A 288 7.31 20.17 17.60
N GLY A 289 6.83 19.95 16.38
CA GLY A 289 5.60 20.57 15.87
C GLY A 289 4.30 19.94 16.42
N CYS A 290 4.19 18.61 16.40
CA CYS A 290 2.94 17.92 16.80
C CYS A 290 3.05 17.04 18.06
N GLY A 291 4.23 16.90 18.64
CA GLY A 291 4.44 16.09 19.85
C GLY A 291 4.44 14.57 19.65
N ILE A 292 4.23 14.09 18.42
CA ILE A 292 4.30 12.66 18.09
C ILE A 292 5.68 12.09 18.46
N ALA A 293 5.68 10.95 19.17
CA ALA A 293 6.89 10.26 19.59
C ALA A 293 7.19 9.01 18.73
N THR A 294 8.47 8.69 18.57
CA THR A 294 8.93 7.49 17.88
C THR A 294 10.08 6.83 18.63
N CYS A 295 10.13 5.49 18.62
CA CYS A 295 11.20 4.72 19.26
C CYS A 295 12.48 4.63 18.44
N GLU A 296 12.62 5.38 17.35
CA GLU A 296 13.71 5.14 16.38
C GLU A 296 15.11 5.32 16.96
N VAL A 297 15.30 6.31 17.84
CA VAL A 297 16.58 6.56 18.51
C VAL A 297 16.68 5.82 19.84
N PHE A 298 15.54 5.43 20.42
CA PHE A 298 15.47 4.74 21.71
C PHE A 298 15.70 3.22 21.59
N ASP A 299 15.13 2.59 20.57
CA ASP A 299 15.33 1.19 20.21
C ASP A 299 16.61 1.08 19.37
N GLN A 300 17.60 0.33 19.87
CA GLN A 300 18.90 0.18 19.20
C GLN A 300 18.81 -0.53 17.84
N LEU A 301 17.74 -1.28 17.61
CA LEU A 301 17.44 -1.94 16.34
C LEU A 301 16.54 -1.08 15.44
N GLY A 302 16.30 0.18 15.82
CA GLY A 302 15.33 1.07 15.17
C GLY A 302 13.89 0.68 15.45
N CYS A 303 12.94 1.35 14.81
CA CYS A 303 11.53 0.99 14.97
C CYS A 303 11.20 -0.29 14.18
N PRO A 304 10.56 -1.32 14.79
CA PRO A 304 10.25 -2.59 14.11
C PRO A 304 9.30 -2.45 12.92
N LEU A 305 8.48 -1.38 12.89
CA LEU A 305 7.56 -1.10 11.78
C LEU A 305 8.07 0.00 10.83
N GLY A 306 9.32 0.46 11.01
CA GLY A 306 9.94 1.44 10.12
C GLY A 306 10.71 0.75 9.00
N MET A 307 10.04 0.41 7.89
CA MET A 307 10.67 -0.44 6.87
C MET A 307 11.70 0.32 6.01
N MET A 308 11.62 1.64 5.84
CA MET A 308 12.48 2.31 4.83
C MET A 308 12.92 3.76 5.08
N ASN A 309 12.53 4.46 6.16
CA ASN A 309 13.01 5.84 6.38
C ASN A 309 12.85 6.35 7.82
N ARG A 310 13.72 7.30 8.20
CA ARG A 310 13.62 8.07 9.44
C ARG A 310 12.31 8.84 9.49
N PHE A 311 11.48 8.62 10.52
CA PHE A 311 10.18 9.30 10.62
C PHE A 311 10.33 10.78 10.97
N LEU A 312 11.29 11.06 11.86
CA LEU A 312 11.61 12.40 12.28
C LEU A 312 12.84 12.89 11.55
N THR A 313 12.68 13.97 10.80
CA THR A 313 13.76 14.65 10.10
C THR A 313 14.35 15.70 11.04
N PRO A 314 15.68 15.70 11.27
CA PRO A 314 16.35 16.78 11.99
C PRO A 314 16.14 18.13 11.32
N PHE A 315 16.18 19.21 12.11
CA PHE A 315 16.01 20.58 11.61
C PHE A 315 16.87 20.90 10.37
N ASN A 316 18.16 20.52 10.39
CA ASN A 316 19.09 20.78 9.30
C ASN A 316 18.79 19.99 8.02
N GLU A 317 18.02 18.90 8.11
CA GLU A 317 17.62 18.08 6.98
C GLU A 317 16.18 18.38 6.51
N ALA A 318 15.45 19.24 7.22
CA ALA A 318 14.05 19.56 6.91
C ALA A 318 13.92 20.06 5.47
N GLY A 319 13.06 19.45 4.66
CA GLY A 319 12.88 19.81 3.25
C GLY A 319 13.86 19.18 2.25
N ASN A 320 14.92 18.47 2.68
CA ASN A 320 15.87 17.83 1.75
C ASN A 320 15.25 16.78 0.82
N ARG A 321 14.16 16.15 1.28
CA ARG A 321 13.42 15.11 0.54
C ARG A 321 12.16 15.66 -0.12
N THR A 322 11.98 16.98 -0.06
CA THR A 322 10.78 17.64 -0.56
C THR A 322 11.10 18.25 -1.93
N PRO A 323 10.32 17.90 -2.97
CA PRO A 323 10.57 18.39 -4.31
C PRO A 323 10.17 19.89 -4.43
N PRO A 324 10.89 20.72 -5.24
CA PRO A 324 10.63 22.16 -5.36
C PRO A 324 9.25 22.51 -5.93
N GLU A 325 8.58 21.56 -6.57
CA GLU A 325 7.20 21.63 -7.06
C GLU A 325 6.22 22.06 -5.96
N ILE A 326 6.45 21.63 -4.71
CA ILE A 326 5.63 22.05 -3.56
C ILE A 326 5.67 23.56 -3.36
N LEU A 327 6.81 24.21 -3.60
CA LEU A 327 6.95 25.66 -3.47
C LEU A 327 6.18 26.38 -4.59
N TRP A 328 6.26 25.87 -5.81
CA TRP A 328 5.54 26.38 -6.98
C TRP A 328 4.02 26.36 -6.77
N GLU A 329 3.50 25.26 -6.22
CA GLU A 329 2.09 25.13 -5.88
C GLU A 329 1.63 26.25 -4.94
N ARG A 330 2.47 26.63 -3.95
CA ARG A 330 2.09 27.68 -2.99
C ARG A 330 2.05 29.08 -3.58
N ILE A 331 2.96 29.41 -4.49
CA ILE A 331 2.95 30.73 -5.13
C ILE A 331 1.93 30.82 -6.27
N SER A 332 1.54 29.68 -6.85
CA SER A 332 0.49 29.62 -7.87
C SER A 332 -0.91 29.86 -7.29
N GLY A 333 -1.10 29.58 -5.99
CA GLY A 333 -2.33 29.88 -5.27
C GLY A 333 -3.57 29.25 -5.94
N ARG A 334 -4.56 30.09 -6.27
CA ARG A 334 -5.81 29.68 -6.93
C ARG A 334 -5.81 29.91 -8.44
N HIS A 335 -4.65 29.97 -9.10
CA HIS A 335 -4.54 30.20 -10.55
C HIS A 335 -4.08 28.92 -11.27
N PRO A 336 -5.00 27.98 -11.62
CA PRO A 336 -4.64 26.73 -12.31
C PRO A 336 -3.88 26.92 -13.62
N ARG A 337 -4.19 27.99 -14.36
CA ARG A 337 -3.52 28.29 -15.64
C ARG A 337 -2.10 28.77 -15.46
N PHE A 338 -1.84 29.50 -14.39
CA PHE A 338 -0.49 29.90 -14.00
C PHE A 338 0.28 28.68 -13.49
N PHE A 339 -0.33 27.85 -12.64
CA PHE A 339 0.27 26.59 -12.17
C PHE A 339 0.71 25.69 -13.35
N ALA A 340 -0.11 25.59 -14.40
CA ALA A 340 0.19 24.81 -15.60
C ALA A 340 1.16 25.50 -16.59
N ASN A 341 1.56 26.75 -16.34
CA ASN A 341 2.47 27.48 -17.21
C ASN A 341 3.92 27.00 -17.02
N ARG A 342 4.35 26.07 -17.88
CA ARG A 342 5.70 25.49 -17.84
C ARG A 342 6.82 26.54 -17.97
N THR A 343 6.58 27.62 -18.70
CA THR A 343 7.58 28.69 -18.87
C THR A 343 7.78 29.48 -17.57
N GLU A 344 6.70 29.84 -16.88
CA GLU A 344 6.80 30.52 -15.58
C GLU A 344 7.30 29.58 -14.49
N TYR A 345 6.92 28.30 -14.52
CA TYR A 345 7.51 27.31 -13.62
C TYR A 345 9.03 27.23 -13.79
N GLN A 346 9.52 27.18 -15.04
CA GLN A 346 10.96 27.18 -15.30
C GLN A 346 11.63 28.47 -14.83
N ARG A 347 11.03 29.65 -15.09
CA ARG A 347 11.56 30.94 -14.59
C ARG A 347 11.62 30.98 -13.07
N PHE A 348 10.64 30.39 -12.39
CA PHE A 348 10.63 30.24 -10.94
C PHE A 348 11.81 29.37 -10.47
N LEU A 349 12.01 28.19 -11.06
CA LEU A 349 13.15 27.32 -10.74
C LEU A 349 14.50 28.00 -11.00
N ASP A 350 14.63 28.70 -12.13
CA ASP A 350 15.84 29.46 -12.47
C ASP A 350 16.11 30.57 -11.45
N ARG A 351 15.05 31.23 -10.96
CA ARG A 351 15.16 32.25 -9.91
C ARG A 351 15.54 31.66 -8.57
N LEU A 352 15.00 30.50 -8.19
CA LEU A 352 15.44 29.79 -6.99
C LEU A 352 16.94 29.45 -7.07
N ALA A 353 17.36 28.86 -8.19
CA ALA A 353 18.74 28.47 -8.43
C ALA A 353 19.71 29.68 -8.41
N ALA A 354 19.36 30.77 -9.10
CA ALA A 354 20.17 31.98 -9.14
C ALA A 354 20.38 32.64 -7.77
N ASN A 355 19.46 32.41 -6.83
CA ASN A 355 19.51 32.96 -5.48
C ASN A 355 19.91 31.92 -4.42
N ASN A 356 20.37 30.72 -4.83
CA ASN A 356 20.73 29.60 -3.95
C ASN A 356 19.61 29.20 -2.97
N ILE A 357 18.36 29.32 -3.39
CA ILE A 357 17.19 28.96 -2.58
C ILE A 357 16.83 27.50 -2.87
N THR A 358 16.87 26.69 -1.82
CA THR A 358 16.43 25.28 -1.84
C THR A 358 15.23 25.10 -0.92
N VAL A 359 14.45 24.03 -1.11
CA VAL A 359 13.34 23.70 -0.20
C VAL A 359 13.82 23.54 1.25
N ASN A 360 15.04 23.03 1.44
CA ASN A 360 15.67 22.92 2.74
C ASN A 360 15.99 24.28 3.38
N SER A 361 16.58 25.21 2.62
CA SER A 361 16.86 26.56 3.12
C SER A 361 15.57 27.28 3.54
N VAL A 362 14.50 27.13 2.76
CA VAL A 362 13.18 27.70 3.06
C VAL A 362 12.58 27.08 4.31
N ALA A 363 12.59 25.75 4.41
CA ALA A 363 12.08 25.05 5.60
C ALA A 363 12.81 25.49 6.87
N GLN A 364 14.14 25.58 6.83
CA GLN A 364 14.94 26.03 7.97
C GLN A 364 14.66 27.49 8.35
N GLU A 365 14.51 28.38 7.37
CA GLU A 365 14.17 29.79 7.61
C GLU A 365 12.81 29.90 8.33
N LEU A 366 11.77 29.26 7.78
CA LEU A 366 10.42 29.30 8.34
C LEU A 366 10.34 28.66 9.74
N LEU A 367 11.02 27.53 9.94
CA LEU A 367 11.09 26.88 11.26
C LEU A 367 11.82 27.78 12.28
N ARG A 368 12.86 28.50 11.86
CA ARG A 368 13.59 29.44 12.72
C ARG A 368 12.72 30.66 13.08
N GLU A 369 11.95 31.19 12.13
CA GLU A 369 10.94 32.24 12.39
C GLU A 369 9.87 31.77 13.39
N ALA A 370 9.50 30.48 13.35
CA ALA A 370 8.60 29.86 14.33
C ALA A 370 9.25 29.56 15.70
N GLY A 371 10.53 29.91 15.89
CA GLY A 371 11.24 29.75 17.17
C GLY A 371 11.89 28.38 17.39
N HIS A 372 12.07 27.58 16.33
CA HIS A 372 12.72 26.27 16.42
C HIS A 372 14.24 26.35 16.26
N GLY A 373 14.94 25.39 16.87
CA GLY A 373 16.40 25.30 16.88
C GLY A 373 16.95 24.05 16.17
N GLU A 374 18.27 24.01 16.00
CA GLU A 374 18.98 22.94 15.26
C GLU A 374 18.88 21.56 15.93
N MET A 375 18.54 21.52 17.21
CA MET A 375 18.36 20.28 17.96
C MET A 375 16.94 19.69 17.83
N ASP A 376 16.01 20.44 17.22
CA ASP A 376 14.63 19.98 17.04
C ASP A 376 14.52 19.00 15.86
N CYS A 377 13.56 18.09 15.95
CA CYS A 377 13.20 17.18 14.88
C CYS A 377 11.71 17.31 14.53
N PHE A 378 11.35 17.03 13.27
CA PHE A 378 10.01 17.22 12.75
C PHE A 378 9.57 16.02 11.92
N CYS A 379 8.30 15.65 12.00
CA CYS A 379 7.73 14.69 11.07
C CYS A 379 7.49 15.37 9.70
N SER A 380 7.43 14.56 8.64
CA SER A 380 7.17 15.04 7.27
C SER A 380 5.89 15.91 7.18
N PRO A 381 4.75 15.55 7.81
CA PRO A 381 3.57 16.42 7.82
C PRO A 381 3.79 17.81 8.42
N CYS A 382 4.56 17.93 9.52
CA CYS A 382 4.85 19.24 10.12
C CYS A 382 5.76 20.10 9.23
N ILE A 383 6.74 19.49 8.56
CA ILE A 383 7.58 20.20 7.59
C ILE A 383 6.74 20.67 6.41
N ALA A 384 5.91 19.79 5.85
CA ALA A 384 5.01 20.12 4.75
C ALA A 384 4.03 21.23 5.14
N SER A 385 3.43 21.18 6.33
CA SER A 385 2.55 22.23 6.86
C SER A 385 3.29 23.56 7.01
N THR A 386 4.52 23.55 7.52
CA THR A 386 5.36 24.76 7.64
C THR A 386 5.59 25.41 6.27
N LEU A 387 5.98 24.63 5.26
CA LEU A 387 6.16 25.10 3.89
C LEU A 387 4.83 25.60 3.29
N HIS A 388 3.74 24.86 3.51
CA HIS A 388 2.43 25.15 2.96
C HIS A 388 1.90 26.51 3.43
N HIS A 389 2.01 26.81 4.72
CA HIS A 389 1.47 28.04 5.30
C HIS A 389 2.45 29.21 5.28
N GLY A 390 3.77 28.96 5.28
CA GLY A 390 4.77 30.01 5.41
C GLY A 390 5.33 30.53 4.08
N PHE A 391 5.46 29.68 3.06
CA PHE A 391 6.30 30.02 1.90
C PHE A 391 5.76 31.17 1.05
N ALA A 392 4.47 31.20 0.74
CA ALA A 392 3.91 32.21 -0.18
C ALA A 392 4.09 33.65 0.34
N GLU A 393 3.90 33.86 1.64
CA GLU A 393 4.07 35.18 2.27
C GLU A 393 5.55 35.55 2.40
N ASN A 394 6.39 34.60 2.82
CA ASN A 394 7.84 34.79 2.88
C ASN A 394 8.40 35.16 1.49
N TRP A 395 7.98 34.44 0.45
CA TRP A 395 8.37 34.70 -0.93
C TRP A 395 7.98 36.11 -1.39
N ARG A 396 6.73 36.52 -1.17
CA ARG A 396 6.25 37.86 -1.55
C ARG A 396 7.06 38.96 -0.86
N ARG A 397 7.28 38.82 0.45
CA ARG A 397 8.08 39.77 1.24
C ARG A 397 9.50 39.89 0.69
N LYS A 398 10.17 38.76 0.39
CA LYS A 398 11.53 38.78 -0.16
C LYS A 398 11.58 39.40 -1.56
N MET A 399 10.53 39.20 -2.38
CA MET A 399 10.40 39.83 -3.68
C MET A 399 10.28 41.35 -3.57
N GLU A 400 9.43 41.84 -2.65
CA GLU A 400 9.22 43.26 -2.37
C GLU A 400 10.47 43.94 -1.81
N ASN A 401 11.21 43.24 -0.94
CA ASN A 401 12.47 43.72 -0.38
C ASN A 401 13.65 43.65 -1.37
N GLY A 402 13.47 43.03 -2.55
CA GLY A 402 14.55 42.83 -3.52
C GLY A 402 15.61 41.80 -3.09
N GLU A 403 15.30 40.92 -2.14
CA GLU A 403 16.20 39.86 -1.64
C GLU A 403 16.35 38.70 -2.64
N VAL A 404 15.39 38.54 -3.55
CA VAL A 404 15.40 37.50 -4.59
C VAL A 404 15.34 38.15 -5.97
N PRO A 405 16.39 38.81 -6.46
CA PRO A 405 16.40 39.39 -7.79
C PRO A 405 16.17 38.35 -8.90
N LEU A 406 15.73 38.83 -10.08
CA LEU A 406 15.68 37.99 -11.28
C LEU A 406 17.11 37.58 -11.69
N PRO A 407 17.31 36.40 -12.31
CA PRO A 407 18.60 36.00 -12.86
C PRO A 407 19.18 37.06 -13.81
N ALA A 408 20.50 37.23 -13.84
CA ALA A 408 21.16 38.26 -14.67
C ALA A 408 20.85 38.12 -16.17
N GLN A 409 20.63 36.89 -16.64
CA GLN A 409 20.25 36.53 -18.00
C GLN A 409 18.73 36.54 -18.24
N ALA A 410 17.91 36.94 -17.26
CA ALA A 410 16.47 36.95 -17.41
C ALA A 410 16.05 38.01 -18.45
N PRO A 411 15.19 37.65 -19.42
CA PRO A 411 14.69 38.61 -20.38
C PRO A 411 13.85 39.69 -19.69
N ASN A 412 14.01 40.94 -20.12
CA ASN A 412 13.16 42.04 -19.68
C ASN A 412 11.81 41.98 -20.41
N LEU A 413 10.88 41.21 -19.85
CA LEU A 413 9.57 40.94 -20.46
C LEU A 413 8.52 41.94 -19.98
N ALA A 414 7.65 42.32 -20.91
CA ALA A 414 6.44 43.05 -20.55
C ALA A 414 5.46 42.12 -19.81
N ASN A 415 4.79 42.66 -18.78
CA ASN A 415 3.72 41.95 -18.08
C ASN A 415 2.54 41.67 -19.03
N CYS A 416 2.05 40.43 -19.00
CA CYS A 416 0.82 40.04 -19.69
C CYS A 416 -0.34 40.86 -19.14
N TRP A 417 -1.21 41.33 -20.04
CA TRP A 417 -2.39 42.11 -19.64
C TRP A 417 -3.28 41.36 -18.64
N TYR A 418 -3.46 40.06 -18.87
CA TYR A 418 -4.31 39.19 -18.07
C TYR A 418 -3.58 38.55 -16.87
N GLY A 419 -2.28 38.83 -16.69
CA GLY A 419 -1.48 38.30 -15.59
C GLY A 419 -1.62 36.79 -15.39
N ARG A 420 -1.70 36.37 -14.12
CA ARG A 420 -1.89 34.97 -13.71
C ARG A 420 -3.18 34.33 -14.23
N ASP A 421 -4.17 35.11 -14.65
CA ASP A 421 -5.45 34.60 -15.18
C ASP A 421 -5.46 34.38 -16.69
N CYS A 422 -4.37 34.71 -17.37
CA CYS A 422 -4.25 34.58 -18.81
C CYS A 422 -4.61 33.17 -19.31
N ARG A 423 -5.50 33.08 -20.30
CA ARG A 423 -5.96 31.79 -20.83
C ARG A 423 -4.93 31.12 -21.74
N THR A 424 -4.18 31.92 -22.49
CA THR A 424 -3.21 31.45 -23.50
C THR A 424 -1.89 30.98 -22.90
N GLN A 425 -1.63 31.28 -21.63
CA GLN A 425 -0.34 31.02 -21.00
C GLN A 425 -0.02 29.53 -20.81
N SER A 426 -1.04 28.66 -20.70
CA SER A 426 -0.84 27.24 -20.41
C SER A 426 -0.67 26.37 -21.65
N HIS A 427 -1.17 26.80 -22.82
CA HIS A 427 -1.19 25.99 -24.05
C HIS A 427 -0.50 26.65 -25.26
N ASN A 428 -0.06 27.90 -25.15
CA ASN A 428 0.72 28.57 -26.18
C ASN A 428 2.11 28.96 -25.63
N ALA A 429 3.09 28.08 -25.83
CA ALA A 429 4.46 28.29 -25.38
C ALA A 429 5.09 29.57 -25.97
N GLY A 430 4.74 29.94 -27.21
CA GLY A 430 5.21 31.17 -27.82
C GLY A 430 4.69 32.43 -27.11
N HIS A 431 3.44 32.41 -26.65
CA HIS A 431 2.87 33.49 -25.84
C HIS A 431 3.51 33.55 -24.44
N ALA A 432 3.63 32.40 -23.77
CA ALA A 432 4.26 32.29 -22.45
C ALA A 432 5.73 32.75 -22.45
N ALA A 433 6.46 32.48 -23.54
CA ALA A 433 7.84 32.92 -23.70
C ALA A 433 8.01 34.44 -23.84
N ARG A 434 7.05 35.15 -24.45
CA ARG A 434 7.16 36.59 -24.79
C ARG A 434 6.70 37.54 -23.69
N LEU A 435 5.89 37.07 -22.74
CA LEU A 435 5.29 37.90 -21.69
C LEU A 435 5.55 37.29 -20.31
N SER A 436 5.55 38.14 -19.28
CA SER A 436 5.55 37.70 -17.89
C SER A 436 4.11 37.51 -17.40
N HIS A 437 3.79 36.35 -16.82
CA HIS A 437 2.49 36.07 -16.20
C HIS A 437 2.54 36.07 -14.67
N ASP A 438 3.73 36.19 -14.06
CA ASP A 438 3.89 36.42 -12.62
C ASP A 438 3.59 37.88 -12.23
N CYS A 439 2.36 38.30 -12.52
CA CYS A 439 1.85 39.63 -12.26
C CYS A 439 0.32 39.62 -12.10
N ASP A 440 -0.21 40.63 -11.42
CA ASP A 440 -1.65 40.82 -11.28
C ASP A 440 -2.24 41.33 -12.61
N PRO A 441 -3.49 40.95 -12.95
CA PRO A 441 -4.17 41.45 -14.12
C PRO A 441 -4.31 42.98 -14.03
N ARG A 442 -4.07 43.67 -15.16
CA ARG A 442 -4.17 45.14 -15.18
C ARG A 442 -5.63 45.57 -14.97
N PRO A 443 -5.87 46.66 -14.21
CA PRO A 443 -7.21 47.18 -14.04
C PRO A 443 -7.78 47.63 -15.40
N PRO A 444 -9.09 47.45 -15.63
CA PRO A 444 -9.73 47.66 -16.93
C PRO A 444 -9.64 49.10 -17.47
N ASN A 445 -9.20 50.08 -16.64
CA ASN A 445 -9.24 51.50 -16.95
C ASN A 445 -7.95 52.09 -17.55
N GLN A 446 -6.96 51.26 -17.93
CA GLN A 446 -5.79 51.73 -18.70
C GLN A 446 -6.01 51.42 -20.19
N ALA A 447 -6.44 52.42 -20.95
CA ALA A 447 -6.67 52.30 -22.39
C ALA A 447 -5.41 51.87 -23.17
N GLN A 448 -5.64 51.07 -24.19
CA GLN A 448 -4.69 50.34 -25.02
C GLN A 448 -3.65 51.23 -25.73
N GLN A 449 -2.37 50.86 -25.65
CA GLN A 449 -1.56 50.78 -26.86
C GLN A 449 -1.38 49.29 -27.16
N ALA A 450 -2.07 48.80 -28.17
CA ALA A 450 -1.90 47.41 -28.61
C ALA A 450 -0.46 47.23 -29.10
N PRO A 451 0.24 46.14 -28.71
CA PRO A 451 1.49 45.78 -29.39
C PRO A 451 1.19 45.52 -30.87
N ALA A 452 2.10 45.97 -31.74
CA ALA A 452 1.97 45.77 -33.18
C ALA A 452 1.78 44.27 -33.51
N PRO A 453 0.87 43.93 -34.43
CA PRO A 453 0.72 42.53 -34.86
C PRO A 453 2.02 42.01 -35.49
N ASP A 454 2.34 40.75 -35.22
CA ASP A 454 3.48 40.05 -35.84
C ASP A 454 3.38 40.15 -37.38
N PRO A 455 4.49 40.43 -38.11
CA PRO A 455 4.47 40.37 -39.56
C PRO A 455 4.14 38.95 -40.03
N ALA A 456 3.19 38.83 -40.94
CA ALA A 456 2.75 37.55 -41.49
C ALA A 456 3.94 36.78 -42.12
N PRO A 457 3.99 35.44 -41.97
CA PRO A 457 5.02 34.64 -42.64
C PRO A 457 4.83 34.72 -44.16
N ALA A 458 5.92 34.95 -44.88
CA ALA A 458 5.94 34.98 -46.34
C ALA A 458 5.48 33.63 -46.92
N PRO A 459 4.69 33.62 -48.02
CA PRO A 459 4.22 32.39 -48.62
C PRO A 459 5.38 31.58 -49.20
N ALA A 460 5.41 30.28 -48.87
CA ALA A 460 6.38 29.33 -49.40
C ALA A 460 6.17 29.16 -50.92
N LEU A 461 7.24 29.37 -51.69
CA LEU A 461 7.28 29.04 -53.11
C LEU A 461 7.29 27.52 -53.25
N VAL A 462 6.27 26.98 -53.92
CA VAL A 462 6.15 25.58 -54.30
C VAL A 462 7.20 25.29 -55.38
N ALA A 463 8.14 24.39 -55.08
CA ALA A 463 9.08 23.86 -56.05
C ALA A 463 8.44 22.67 -56.78
N ASP A 464 8.24 22.83 -58.08
CA ASP A 464 7.74 21.81 -59.01
C ASP A 464 8.82 20.73 -59.22
N GLN A 465 8.44 19.45 -59.11
CA GLN A 465 9.31 18.33 -59.49
C GLN A 465 9.08 17.98 -60.97
N PRO A 466 10.11 17.79 -61.80
CA PRO A 466 9.95 17.19 -63.11
C PRO A 466 10.29 15.69 -63.08
N ASN A 467 9.43 14.89 -63.71
CA ASN A 467 9.69 13.48 -64.01
C ASN A 467 10.02 13.30 -65.51
N ASP A 468 11.10 12.55 -65.74
CA ASP A 468 11.66 11.90 -66.94
C ASP A 468 11.10 12.15 -68.36
N GLN A 469 12.01 12.50 -69.29
CA GLN A 469 12.30 11.73 -70.53
C GLN A 469 13.44 12.35 -71.38
N ASP A 470 14.45 11.54 -71.71
CA ASP A 470 15.53 11.70 -72.72
C ASP A 470 14.96 11.47 -74.15
N PRO A 471 15.51 11.94 -75.31
CA PRO A 471 16.90 11.73 -75.73
C PRO A 471 17.61 12.80 -76.61
N ALA A 472 18.94 12.67 -76.69
CA ALA A 472 19.81 12.82 -77.88
C ALA A 472 20.58 14.14 -78.19
N GLN A 473 21.92 14.01 -78.05
CA GLN A 473 23.05 14.43 -78.91
C GLN A 473 23.43 15.93 -79.09
N ILE A 474 24.72 16.25 -78.83
CA ILE A 474 25.81 16.63 -79.78
C ILE A 474 26.91 17.49 -79.06
N ALA A 475 28.18 17.02 -79.13
CA ALA A 475 29.53 17.66 -79.16
C ALA A 475 29.82 19.02 -78.47
N GLY A 476 30.97 19.35 -77.86
CA GLY A 476 32.38 18.86 -77.89
C GLY A 476 33.28 19.71 -76.92
N PRO A 477 34.63 19.53 -76.89
CA PRO A 477 35.48 19.75 -75.70
C PRO A 477 36.53 20.91 -75.84
N PRO A 478 37.66 20.95 -75.08
CA PRO A 478 37.90 21.69 -73.83
C PRO A 478 39.03 22.76 -73.92
N GLN A 479 39.21 23.66 -72.95
CA GLN A 479 40.47 24.43 -72.78
C GLN A 479 40.80 24.77 -71.31
N ASN A 480 42.00 24.35 -70.88
CA ASN A 480 42.79 24.88 -69.74
C ASN A 480 43.63 26.08 -70.22
N PRO A 481 44.06 26.99 -69.33
CA PRO A 481 45.52 27.19 -69.23
C PRO A 481 46.08 27.49 -67.81
N ASP A 482 47.22 26.82 -67.56
CA ASP A 482 48.52 27.17 -66.93
C ASP A 482 48.73 27.86 -65.55
N PRO A 483 49.89 27.57 -64.88
CA PRO A 483 50.14 27.84 -63.47
C PRO A 483 51.35 28.77 -63.12
N ALA A 484 51.32 29.27 -61.86
CA ALA A 484 52.44 29.66 -60.95
C ALA A 484 53.34 30.88 -61.30
N PRO A 485 53.94 31.57 -60.28
CA PRO A 485 55.14 31.06 -59.61
C PRO A 485 55.27 31.34 -58.09
N ALA A 486 56.20 30.63 -57.45
CA ALA A 486 56.57 30.65 -56.03
C ALA A 486 57.65 31.69 -55.66
N PRO A 487 57.89 31.99 -54.36
CA PRO A 487 59.08 32.73 -53.91
C PRO A 487 60.10 31.86 -53.15
N VAL A 488 61.36 32.31 -53.20
CA VAL A 488 62.61 31.84 -52.53
C VAL A 488 63.30 33.13 -52.04
N PRO A 489 64.18 33.17 -51.01
CA PRO A 489 64.86 32.10 -50.27
C PRO A 489 64.46 31.88 -48.81
#